data_AF-A0A9B7CZ74-F1
#
_entry.id   AF-A0A9B7CZ74-F1
#
_cell.length_a   1.000
_cell.length_b   1.000
_cell.length_c   1.000
_cell.angle_alpha   90.00
_cell.angle_beta   90.00
_cell.angle_gamma   90.00
#
_symmetry.space_group_name_H-M   'P 1'
#
loop_
_entity.id
_entity.type
_entity.pdbx_description
1 polymer ?
#
loop_
_entity_poly.entity_id
_entity_poly.type
_entity_poly.pdbx_seq_one_letter_code
_entity_poly.pdbx_strand_id
1 'polypeptide(L)'
;MIMTASQEGFKYVIQKQERQKICFGSGRPRDTSKKNMTPFMRYYTLEDHPSVTPNSYDVLKSFKTIITKPCSHSISKKGYSGIARFGKKVEVKDIYPSPLDYNTSTFPKLIHKSKYPFDSSSKRQTFVDNTTPGPGMYVSIKRKGPTFKHSFGGSVKMNLGVNLKCCNRNTDICKICGTKPLGDYWHFKNEIFLCRPCMIKEYEKETKFKQRELEQFHKIRDCSIMHQHETTTAKIWLMHPRRAVQWIHKEAYLSSYFNE
;
A
#
# COMPACT_ATOMS: atom_id res chain seq x y z
N MET A 1 -37.44 74.06 3.60
CA MET A 1 -37.26 73.34 2.33
C MET A 1 -37.03 71.88 2.67
N ILE A 2 -37.91 71.02 2.15
CA ILE A 2 -37.93 69.55 2.29
C ILE A 2 -36.54 69.03 1.83
N MET A 3 -35.84 68.13 2.53
CA MET A 3 -36.11 66.70 2.52
C MET A 3 -35.60 66.00 3.79
N THR A 4 -36.51 65.22 4.36
CA THR A 4 -36.29 64.07 5.24
C THR A 4 -35.38 63.03 4.57
N ALA A 5 -34.36 62.57 5.29
CA ALA A 5 -33.82 61.22 5.13
C ALA A 5 -33.12 60.81 6.44
N SER A 6 -33.91 60.34 7.41
CA SER A 6 -33.41 59.55 8.52
C SER A 6 -32.89 58.21 7.97
N GLN A 7 -31.62 58.15 7.58
CA GLN A 7 -30.97 56.88 7.31
C GLN A 7 -30.57 56.27 8.65
N GLU A 8 -31.42 55.36 9.10
CA GLU A 8 -31.18 54.46 10.21
C GLU A 8 -29.76 53.89 10.12
N GLY A 9 -28.97 54.14 11.18
CA GLY A 9 -27.57 53.75 11.24
C GLY A 9 -27.42 52.24 11.15
N PHE A 10 -27.10 51.73 9.97
CA PHE A 10 -26.62 50.36 9.81
C PHE A 10 -25.33 50.21 10.62
N LYS A 11 -25.43 49.51 11.76
CA LYS A 11 -24.28 49.12 12.56
C LYS A 11 -23.48 48.10 11.76
N TYR A 12 -22.45 48.55 11.05
CA TYR A 12 -21.54 47.65 10.35
C TYR A 12 -20.80 46.78 11.36
N VAL A 13 -21.24 45.53 11.52
CA VAL A 13 -20.55 44.54 12.34
C VAL A 13 -19.49 43.88 11.46
N ILE A 14 -18.26 44.39 11.51
CA ILE A 14 -17.12 43.71 10.90
C ILE A 14 -16.81 42.47 11.74
N GLN A 15 -17.41 41.33 11.40
CA GLN A 15 -17.01 40.05 11.98
C GLN A 15 -15.62 39.70 11.46
N LYS A 16 -14.61 39.77 12.35
CA LYS A 16 -13.28 39.26 12.03
C LYS A 16 -13.39 37.75 11.85
N GLN A 17 -13.13 37.29 10.62
CA GLN A 17 -13.14 35.87 10.31
C GLN A 17 -12.12 35.13 11.20
N GLU A 18 -12.56 34.09 11.89
CA GLU A 18 -11.67 33.29 12.73
C GLU A 18 -10.58 32.66 11.86
N ARG A 19 -9.34 32.71 12.35
CA ARG A 19 -8.19 32.20 11.59
C ARG A 19 -8.30 30.68 11.49
N GLN A 20 -8.23 30.16 10.26
CA GLN A 20 -8.24 28.73 10.00
C GLN A 20 -7.08 28.01 10.73
N LYS A 21 -7.40 26.87 11.35
CA LYS A 21 -6.43 26.00 12.03
C LYS A 21 -5.44 25.44 11.01
N ILE A 22 -4.19 25.25 11.42
CA ILE A 22 -3.08 24.86 10.53
C ILE A 22 -3.29 23.43 9.99
N CYS A 23 -3.84 22.53 10.79
CA CYS A 23 -4.19 21.17 10.38
C CYS A 23 -5.46 20.68 11.10
N PHE A 24 -6.14 19.69 10.50
CA PHE A 24 -7.25 18.99 11.14
C PHE A 24 -6.77 18.35 12.46
N GLY A 25 -7.43 18.68 13.57
CA GLY A 25 -7.10 18.14 14.90
C GLY A 25 -5.96 18.83 15.67
N SER A 26 -5.23 19.79 15.10
CA SER A 26 -4.25 20.57 15.87
C SER A 26 -4.89 21.84 16.44
N GLY A 27 -5.04 21.91 17.77
CA GLY A 27 -5.56 23.09 18.48
C GLY A 27 -4.55 24.23 18.63
N ARG A 28 -3.44 24.20 17.90
CA ARG A 28 -2.32 25.13 18.11
C ARG A 28 -2.52 26.41 17.32
N PRO A 29 -2.46 27.61 17.96
CA PRO A 29 -2.57 28.87 17.24
C PRO A 29 -1.39 29.07 16.29
N ARG A 30 -1.63 29.75 15.17
CA ARG A 30 -0.60 30.10 14.21
C ARG A 30 0.28 31.20 14.79
N ASP A 31 1.55 30.88 15.04
CA ASP A 31 2.52 31.86 15.50
C ASP A 31 2.73 32.92 14.41
N THR A 32 2.46 34.18 14.73
CA THR A 32 2.63 35.34 13.83
C THR A 32 3.68 36.32 14.33
N SER A 33 4.44 35.98 15.36
CA SER A 33 5.46 36.87 15.97
C SER A 33 6.50 37.36 14.94
N LYS A 34 7.04 36.45 14.13
CA LYS A 34 8.11 36.73 13.15
C LYS A 34 7.55 36.99 11.74
N LYS A 35 6.95 38.16 11.52
CA LYS A 35 6.46 38.60 10.20
C LYS A 35 7.62 38.58 9.19
N ASN A 36 7.35 38.14 7.95
CA ASN A 36 8.29 38.02 6.82
C ASN A 36 9.29 36.85 6.84
N MET A 37 9.25 35.98 7.85
CA MET A 37 10.07 34.75 7.86
C MET A 37 9.23 33.52 7.49
N THR A 38 9.75 32.69 6.58
CA THR A 38 9.15 31.39 6.28
C THR A 38 9.20 30.47 7.51
N PRO A 39 8.30 29.46 7.63
CA PRO A 39 8.34 28.51 8.74
C PRO A 39 9.71 27.83 8.91
N PHE A 40 10.44 27.60 7.81
CA PHE A 40 11.79 27.08 7.83
C PHE A 40 12.80 28.07 8.42
N MET A 41 12.79 29.33 7.98
CA MET A 41 13.70 30.36 8.48
C MET A 41 13.51 30.63 9.97
N ARG A 42 12.26 30.63 10.45
CA ARG A 42 11.95 30.81 11.88
C ARG A 42 12.62 29.76 12.75
N TYR A 43 12.67 28.52 12.28
CA TYR A 43 13.28 27.40 13.01
C TYR A 43 14.79 27.58 13.25
N TYR A 44 15.47 28.43 12.48
CA TYR A 44 16.91 28.66 12.61
C TYR A 44 17.24 30.07 13.11
N THR A 45 16.26 30.79 13.65
CA THR A 45 16.53 32.11 14.25
C THR A 45 17.31 31.96 15.55
N LEU A 46 18.40 32.73 15.67
CA LEU A 46 19.32 32.71 16.81
C LEU A 46 18.65 33.01 18.15
N GLU A 47 17.54 33.76 18.14
CA GLU A 47 16.73 34.08 19.32
C GLU A 47 16.07 32.84 19.95
N ASP A 48 15.59 31.91 19.11
CA ASP A 48 14.92 30.67 19.58
C ASP A 48 15.95 29.54 19.82
N HIS A 49 17.09 29.64 19.13
CA HIS A 49 18.15 28.64 19.11
C HIS A 49 19.51 29.33 19.24
N PRO A 50 19.99 29.63 20.48
CA PRO A 50 21.31 30.22 20.69
C PRO A 50 22.37 29.32 20.04
N SER A 51 23.42 29.96 19.48
CA SER A 51 24.40 29.35 18.57
C SER A 51 24.83 27.96 19.03
N VAL A 52 24.29 26.93 18.39
CA VAL A 52 24.70 25.55 18.63
C VAL A 52 26.00 25.36 17.86
N THR A 53 27.13 25.43 18.56
CA THR A 53 28.42 25.06 17.97
C THR A 53 28.46 23.53 17.82
N PRO A 54 29.34 22.96 16.97
CA PRO A 54 29.43 21.52 16.74
C PRO A 54 29.62 20.65 18.01
N ASN A 55 29.93 21.26 19.15
CA ASN A 55 30.14 20.59 20.45
C ASN A 55 29.18 21.04 21.57
N SER A 56 28.14 21.85 21.29
CA SER A 56 27.25 22.39 22.34
C SER A 56 25.88 21.69 22.43
N TYR A 57 25.79 20.43 22.00
CA TYR A 57 24.55 19.67 22.06
C TYR A 57 24.24 19.23 23.50
N ASP A 58 23.14 19.72 24.07
CA ASP A 58 22.60 19.20 25.33
C ASP A 58 21.88 17.87 25.06
N VAL A 59 22.54 16.77 25.46
CA VAL A 59 22.09 15.39 25.27
C VAL A 59 20.75 15.12 25.97
N LEU A 60 20.53 15.70 27.15
CA LEU A 60 19.30 15.50 27.92
C LEU A 60 18.13 16.25 27.31
N LYS A 61 18.38 17.46 26.79
CA LYS A 61 17.37 18.26 26.08
C LYS A 61 16.96 17.60 24.78
N SER A 62 17.92 17.09 24.00
CA SER A 62 17.66 16.37 22.75
C SER A 62 16.88 15.06 22.99
N PHE A 63 17.19 14.31 24.06
CA PHE A 63 16.38 13.15 24.47
C PHE A 63 14.93 13.52 24.80
N LYS A 64 14.71 14.60 25.57
CA LYS A 64 13.36 15.11 25.90
C LYS A 64 12.62 15.69 24.69
N THR A 65 13.32 16.20 23.68
CA THR A 65 12.67 16.65 22.42
C THR A 65 12.08 15.51 21.61
N ILE A 66 12.58 14.27 21.74
CA ILE A 66 11.98 13.10 21.08
C ILE A 66 10.53 12.88 21.56
N ILE A 67 10.25 13.23 22.82
CA ILE A 67 8.94 13.08 23.47
C ILE A 67 8.01 14.25 23.10
N THR A 68 8.55 15.47 22.92
CA THR A 68 7.75 16.71 22.84
C THR A 68 7.69 17.35 21.45
N LYS A 69 8.63 17.04 20.55
CA LYS A 69 8.68 17.57 19.18
C LYS A 69 8.95 16.43 18.19
N PRO A 70 8.02 16.12 17.26
CA PRO A 70 8.35 15.20 16.19
C PRO A 70 9.41 15.86 15.31
N CYS A 71 10.63 15.32 15.32
CA CYS A 71 11.72 15.79 14.46
C CYS A 71 11.22 15.86 13.01
N SER A 72 11.50 16.92 12.26
CA SER A 72 11.07 17.03 10.85
C SER A 72 11.67 15.92 9.97
N HIS A 73 12.83 15.39 10.36
CA HIS A 73 13.44 14.18 9.77
C HIS A 73 12.84 12.86 10.30
N SER A 74 11.93 12.89 11.28
CA SER A 74 11.21 11.70 11.76
C SER A 74 10.12 11.23 10.79
N ILE A 75 9.71 12.08 9.84
CA ILE A 75 8.82 11.69 8.75
C ILE A 75 9.65 10.89 7.77
N SER A 76 9.54 9.56 7.82
CA SER A 76 10.22 8.72 6.84
C SER A 76 9.75 9.11 5.44
N LYS A 77 10.65 9.11 4.44
CA LYS A 77 10.27 9.22 3.00
C LYS A 77 9.23 8.17 2.57
N LYS A 78 8.98 7.16 3.41
CA LYS A 78 8.01 6.07 3.24
C LYS A 78 6.69 6.29 4.01
N GLY A 79 6.40 7.50 4.50
CA GLY A 79 5.05 7.92 4.92
C GLY A 79 4.66 7.76 6.39
N TYR A 80 5.53 7.26 7.28
CA TYR A 80 5.20 7.15 8.72
C TYR A 80 5.77 8.30 9.54
N SER A 81 4.91 8.94 10.36
CA SER A 81 5.27 9.91 11.39
C SER A 81 6.02 9.24 12.54
N GLY A 82 6.83 9.99 13.29
CA GLY A 82 7.65 9.48 14.40
C GLY A 82 6.88 8.71 15.49
N ILE A 83 5.57 8.90 15.61
CA ILE A 83 4.70 8.28 16.62
C ILE A 83 4.28 6.85 16.22
N ALA A 84 4.19 6.54 14.92
CA ALA A 84 3.72 5.25 14.40
C ALA A 84 4.84 4.21 14.21
N ARG A 85 6.07 4.50 14.66
CA ARG A 85 7.27 3.66 14.42
C ARG A 85 7.35 2.40 15.28
N PHE A 86 6.49 2.24 16.29
CA PHE A 86 6.57 1.14 17.26
C PHE A 86 5.96 -0.20 16.80
N GLY A 87 5.29 -0.23 15.64
CA GLY A 87 4.76 -1.47 15.08
C GLY A 87 5.88 -2.40 14.59
N LYS A 88 5.85 -3.68 15.01
CA LYS A 88 6.75 -4.71 14.48
C LYS A 88 6.58 -4.80 12.97
N LYS A 89 7.63 -4.46 12.23
CA LYS A 89 7.62 -4.55 10.76
C LYS A 89 7.68 -6.01 10.35
N VAL A 90 6.94 -6.36 9.30
CA VAL A 90 7.12 -7.64 8.60
C VAL A 90 8.42 -7.51 7.80
N GLU A 91 9.51 -8.07 8.32
CA GLU A 91 10.78 -8.15 7.62
C GLU A 91 10.75 -9.33 6.64
N VAL A 92 10.95 -9.06 5.36
CA VAL A 92 11.21 -10.12 4.36
C VAL A 92 12.67 -10.52 4.52
N LYS A 93 12.93 -11.62 5.23
CA LYS A 93 14.30 -12.10 5.50
C LYS A 93 14.89 -12.96 4.38
N ASP A 94 14.05 -13.63 3.61
CA ASP A 94 14.48 -14.58 2.59
C ASP A 94 14.12 -14.04 1.20
N ILE A 95 15.08 -13.37 0.55
CA ILE A 95 14.99 -12.98 -0.86
C ILE A 95 15.53 -14.16 -1.67
N TYR A 96 14.64 -15.06 -2.10
CA TYR A 96 15.00 -16.08 -3.08
C TYR A 96 14.97 -15.45 -4.48
N PRO A 97 15.95 -15.75 -5.34
CA PRO A 97 15.88 -15.30 -6.72
C PRO A 97 14.63 -15.89 -7.37
N SER A 98 13.79 -15.01 -7.91
CA SER A 98 12.64 -15.40 -8.72
C SER A 98 13.05 -16.16 -9.98
N PRO A 99 12.15 -16.92 -10.61
CA PRO A 99 12.41 -17.47 -11.94
C PRO A 99 12.78 -16.41 -13.00
N LEU A 100 12.39 -15.14 -12.79
CA LEU A 100 12.80 -13.98 -13.58
C LEU A 100 14.06 -13.26 -13.05
N ASP A 101 14.63 -13.70 -11.92
CA ASP A 101 15.86 -13.12 -11.35
C ASP A 101 17.12 -13.71 -11.99
N TYR A 102 16.97 -14.80 -12.75
CA TYR A 102 17.94 -15.13 -13.78
C TYR A 102 17.85 -14.04 -14.85
N ASN A 103 19.00 -13.49 -15.23
CA ASN A 103 19.13 -12.44 -16.23
C ASN A 103 18.84 -13.01 -17.63
N THR A 104 17.64 -13.55 -17.85
CA THR A 104 17.14 -13.87 -19.19
C THR A 104 16.65 -12.56 -19.77
N SER A 105 17.57 -11.82 -20.38
CA SER A 105 17.26 -10.68 -21.22
C SER A 105 16.20 -11.12 -22.23
N THR A 106 14.93 -10.77 -22.00
CA THR A 106 13.88 -11.04 -22.98
C THR A 106 14.13 -10.11 -24.15
N PHE A 107 14.80 -10.65 -25.15
CA PHE A 107 15.00 -10.04 -26.45
C PHE A 107 13.88 -10.52 -27.36
N PRO A 108 13.26 -9.67 -28.18
CA PRO A 108 13.48 -8.22 -28.34
C PRO A 108 12.52 -7.36 -27.49
N LYS A 109 12.86 -6.06 -27.32
CA LYS A 109 11.90 -5.04 -26.85
C LYS A 109 10.65 -5.08 -27.74
N LEU A 110 9.46 -4.90 -27.15
CA LEU A 110 8.27 -4.49 -27.92
C LEU A 110 8.54 -3.09 -28.50
N ILE A 111 9.07 -3.05 -29.72
CA ILE A 111 9.27 -1.80 -30.46
C ILE A 111 7.87 -1.34 -30.89
N HIS A 112 7.40 -0.22 -30.32
CA HIS A 112 6.29 0.49 -30.95
C HIS A 112 6.72 0.85 -32.36
N LYS A 113 5.96 0.39 -33.37
CA LYS A 113 6.20 0.78 -34.76
C LYS A 113 6.29 2.30 -34.80
N SER A 114 7.47 2.84 -35.08
CA SER A 114 7.66 4.28 -35.19
C SER A 114 6.75 4.76 -36.33
N LYS A 115 5.71 5.52 -35.99
CA LYS A 115 4.99 6.28 -37.01
C LYS A 115 5.99 7.27 -37.57
N TYR A 116 6.08 7.34 -38.90
CA TYR A 116 7.00 8.25 -39.58
C TYR A 116 6.79 9.67 -39.06
N PRO A 117 7.84 10.40 -38.67
CA PRO A 117 7.68 11.83 -38.41
C PRO A 117 7.16 12.48 -39.70
N PHE A 118 6.08 13.24 -39.58
CA PHE A 118 5.44 13.96 -40.69
C PHE A 118 4.82 13.08 -41.80
N ASP A 119 4.35 11.86 -41.48
CA ASP A 119 3.63 10.99 -42.45
C ASP A 119 4.41 10.72 -43.75
N SER A 120 5.75 10.67 -43.68
CA SER A 120 6.56 10.38 -44.88
C SER A 120 6.30 8.95 -45.40
N SER A 121 5.93 8.82 -46.67
CA SER A 121 5.63 7.54 -47.33
C SER A 121 6.82 6.89 -48.06
N SER A 122 8.02 7.50 -48.02
CA SER A 122 9.20 7.01 -48.74
C SER A 122 9.87 5.83 -48.03
N LYS A 123 10.17 4.76 -48.78
CA LYS A 123 10.87 3.58 -48.27
C LYS A 123 12.34 3.93 -48.02
N ARG A 124 12.81 3.86 -46.78
CA ARG A 124 14.25 3.95 -46.45
C ARG A 124 14.90 2.58 -46.45
N GLN A 125 16.16 2.52 -46.90
CA GLN A 125 16.99 1.33 -46.86
C GLN A 125 17.29 0.96 -45.40
N THR A 126 16.87 -0.24 -44.98
CA THR A 126 17.18 -0.77 -43.66
C THR A 126 18.62 -1.29 -43.68
N PHE A 127 19.50 -0.71 -42.88
CA PHE A 127 20.81 -1.29 -42.63
C PHE A 127 20.64 -2.62 -41.88
N VAL A 128 21.53 -3.58 -42.14
CA VAL A 128 21.52 -4.87 -41.43
C VAL A 128 21.87 -4.59 -39.97
N ASP A 129 20.88 -4.71 -39.10
CA ASP A 129 21.04 -4.44 -37.68
C ASP A 129 22.02 -5.46 -37.07
N ASN A 130 22.98 -4.96 -36.28
CA ASN A 130 23.81 -5.80 -35.43
C ASN A 130 22.88 -6.59 -34.49
N THR A 131 22.96 -7.91 -34.52
CA THR A 131 22.15 -8.80 -33.65
C THR A 131 22.48 -8.64 -32.17
N THR A 132 23.60 -7.99 -31.86
CA THR A 132 24.03 -7.72 -30.49
C THR A 132 23.35 -6.45 -29.96
N PRO A 133 22.45 -6.56 -28.96
CA PRO A 133 21.80 -5.38 -28.38
C PRO A 133 22.85 -4.45 -27.75
N GLY A 134 22.78 -3.15 -28.08
CA GLY A 134 23.62 -2.14 -27.44
C GLY A 134 23.37 -2.06 -25.93
N PRO A 135 24.29 -1.48 -25.14
CA PRO A 135 24.20 -1.46 -23.67
C PRO A 135 22.92 -0.81 -23.12
N GLY A 136 22.24 0.07 -23.87
CA GLY A 136 20.93 0.66 -23.51
C GLY A 136 19.70 -0.15 -23.98
N MET A 137 19.90 -1.28 -24.66
CA MET A 137 18.83 -2.12 -25.20
C MET A 137 18.36 -3.23 -24.25
N TYR A 138 19.07 -3.47 -23.15
CA TYR A 138 18.60 -4.35 -22.08
C TYR A 138 17.48 -3.67 -21.28
N VAL A 139 16.30 -4.29 -21.17
CA VAL A 139 15.22 -3.80 -20.29
C VAL A 139 15.36 -4.49 -18.94
N SER A 140 15.51 -3.71 -17.87
CA SER A 140 15.29 -4.23 -16.53
C SER A 140 13.79 -4.44 -16.35
N ILE A 141 13.36 -5.71 -16.33
CA ILE A 141 11.98 -6.04 -15.96
C ILE A 141 11.80 -5.54 -14.52
N LYS A 142 10.83 -4.64 -14.30
CA LYS A 142 10.51 -4.15 -12.96
C LYS A 142 10.15 -5.36 -12.10
N ARG A 143 10.96 -5.63 -11.08
CA ARG A 143 10.80 -6.72 -10.12
C ARG A 143 9.42 -6.59 -9.45
N LYS A 144 8.52 -7.55 -9.67
CA LYS A 144 7.23 -7.61 -8.98
C LYS A 144 7.40 -8.37 -7.67
N GLY A 145 7.66 -7.65 -6.59
CA GLY A 145 7.69 -8.22 -5.24
C GLY A 145 6.29 -8.49 -4.68
N PRO A 146 6.20 -9.12 -3.49
CA PRO A 146 4.93 -9.26 -2.79
C PRO A 146 4.38 -7.87 -2.47
N THR A 147 3.08 -7.68 -2.64
CA THR A 147 2.42 -6.40 -2.37
C THR A 147 2.07 -6.28 -0.88
N PHE A 148 2.12 -5.05 -0.36
CA PHE A 148 1.84 -4.79 1.05
C PHE A 148 0.69 -3.78 1.18
N LYS A 149 -0.24 -4.05 2.09
CA LYS A 149 -1.27 -3.11 2.54
C LYS A 149 -0.73 -2.29 3.70
N HIS A 150 -0.80 -0.98 3.53
CA HIS A 150 -0.39 0.00 4.53
C HIS A 150 -1.64 0.66 5.12
N SER A 151 -1.72 0.70 6.45
CA SER A 151 -2.71 1.48 7.19
C SER A 151 -2.04 2.64 7.89
N PHE A 152 -2.67 3.82 7.88
CA PHE A 152 -2.15 4.99 8.60
C PHE A 152 -2.08 4.70 10.11
N GLY A 153 -0.87 4.74 10.69
CA GLY A 153 -0.64 4.42 12.11
C GLY A 153 -0.69 2.93 12.48
N GLY A 154 -1.06 2.03 11.55
CA GLY A 154 -1.18 0.59 11.80
C GLY A 154 -0.05 -0.25 11.21
N SER A 155 -0.06 -1.54 11.52
CA SER A 155 0.93 -2.51 11.03
C SER A 155 0.83 -2.72 9.52
N VAL A 156 1.98 -2.84 8.85
CA VAL A 156 2.05 -3.26 7.44
C VAL A 156 1.66 -4.74 7.34
N LYS A 157 0.69 -5.05 6.48
CA LYS A 157 0.24 -6.43 6.21
C LYS A 157 0.63 -6.83 4.79
N MET A 158 1.20 -8.02 4.62
CA MET A 158 1.44 -8.59 3.30
C MET A 158 0.11 -8.98 2.66
N ASN A 159 -0.08 -8.70 1.37
CA ASN A 159 -1.21 -9.21 0.62
C ASN A 159 -0.99 -10.69 0.36
N LEU A 160 -1.95 -11.50 0.79
CA LEU A 160 -1.92 -12.94 0.57
C LEU A 160 -2.59 -13.24 -0.78
N GLY A 161 -2.04 -14.21 -1.51
CA GLY A 161 -2.70 -14.75 -2.71
C GLY A 161 -3.97 -15.53 -2.35
N VAL A 162 -3.98 -16.17 -1.18
CA VAL A 162 -5.13 -16.89 -0.62
C VAL A 162 -5.31 -16.50 0.83
N ASN A 163 -6.52 -16.13 1.23
CA ASN A 163 -6.84 -15.81 2.61
C ASN A 163 -6.86 -17.08 3.47
N LEU A 164 -6.20 -17.07 4.63
CA LEU A 164 -6.20 -18.21 5.54
C LEU A 164 -7.25 -18.03 6.64
N LYS A 165 -8.19 -18.96 6.74
CA LYS A 165 -9.21 -19.04 7.80
C LYS A 165 -8.83 -20.12 8.81
N CYS A 166 -8.67 -19.71 10.06
CA CYS A 166 -8.33 -20.58 11.17
C CYS A 166 -9.58 -20.82 12.03
N CYS A 167 -10.11 -22.03 12.02
CA CYS A 167 -11.32 -22.40 12.77
C CYS A 167 -11.21 -23.85 13.27
N ASN A 168 -11.77 -24.13 14.45
CA ASN A 168 -11.73 -25.47 15.06
C ASN A 168 -12.42 -26.53 14.19
N ARG A 169 -13.57 -26.15 13.60
CA ARG A 169 -14.31 -26.95 12.62
C ARG A 169 -14.77 -26.04 11.51
N ASN A 170 -14.36 -26.33 10.27
CA ASN A 170 -14.82 -25.59 9.10
C ASN A 170 -16.20 -26.09 8.67
N THR A 171 -17.20 -25.22 8.74
CA THR A 171 -18.60 -25.46 8.35
C THR A 171 -18.96 -24.85 7.00
N ASP A 172 -17.97 -24.39 6.24
CA ASP A 172 -18.21 -23.77 4.94
C ASP A 172 -18.71 -24.83 3.95
N ILE A 173 -19.80 -24.52 3.26
CA ILE A 173 -20.46 -25.40 2.29
C ILE A 173 -20.68 -24.62 1.00
N CYS A 174 -20.43 -25.26 -0.14
CA CYS A 174 -20.66 -24.60 -1.43
C CYS A 174 -22.16 -24.37 -1.68
N LYS A 175 -22.54 -23.13 -2.01
CA LYS A 175 -23.94 -22.77 -2.31
C LYS A 175 -24.51 -23.45 -3.56
N ILE A 176 -23.66 -23.93 -4.47
CA ILE A 176 -24.09 -24.52 -5.74
C ILE A 176 -24.27 -26.03 -5.63
N CYS A 177 -23.25 -26.75 -5.18
CA CYS A 177 -23.27 -28.21 -5.11
C CYS A 177 -23.60 -28.76 -3.71
N GLY A 178 -23.66 -27.92 -2.68
CA GLY A 178 -23.97 -28.35 -1.30
C GLY A 178 -22.89 -29.19 -0.63
N THR A 179 -21.73 -29.38 -1.28
CA THR A 179 -20.62 -30.16 -0.72
C THR A 179 -19.62 -29.25 -0.01
N LYS A 180 -18.89 -29.83 0.95
CA LYS A 180 -17.77 -29.15 1.62
C LYS A 180 -16.65 -28.92 0.60
N PRO A 181 -16.16 -27.68 0.43
CA PRO A 181 -15.05 -27.41 -0.49
C PRO A 181 -13.77 -28.12 -0.03
N LEU A 182 -13.02 -28.65 -0.99
CA LEU A 182 -11.71 -29.26 -0.77
C LEU A 182 -10.63 -28.32 -1.30
N GLY A 183 -9.61 -28.05 -0.47
CA GLY A 183 -8.50 -27.17 -0.83
C GLY A 183 -8.92 -25.70 -0.88
N ASP A 184 -8.48 -24.98 -1.90
CA ASP A 184 -8.79 -23.56 -2.08
C ASP A 184 -10.20 -23.38 -2.64
N TYR A 185 -10.94 -22.45 -2.04
CA TYR A 185 -12.29 -22.11 -2.45
C TYR A 185 -12.48 -20.60 -2.41
N TRP A 186 -13.67 -20.15 -2.80
CA TRP A 186 -14.00 -18.73 -2.93
C TRP A 186 -15.06 -18.36 -1.91
N HIS A 187 -14.95 -17.16 -1.36
CA HIS A 187 -15.97 -16.58 -0.52
C HIS A 187 -16.34 -15.18 -0.99
N PHE A 188 -17.61 -14.84 -0.87
CA PHE A 188 -18.12 -13.48 -0.98
C PHE A 188 -18.51 -13.01 0.42
N LYS A 189 -17.80 -12.01 0.94
CA LYS A 189 -18.04 -11.39 2.26
C LYS A 189 -18.15 -12.38 3.45
N ASN A 190 -17.59 -13.59 3.33
CA ASN A 190 -17.73 -14.70 4.29
C ASN A 190 -19.18 -15.22 4.46
N GLU A 191 -20.08 -14.90 3.54
CA GLU A 191 -21.49 -15.34 3.59
C GLU A 191 -21.78 -16.44 2.58
N ILE A 192 -21.25 -16.29 1.36
CA ILE A 192 -21.45 -17.24 0.25
C ILE A 192 -20.12 -17.91 -0.07
N PHE A 193 -20.12 -19.23 -0.14
CA PHE A 193 -18.94 -20.01 -0.49
C PHE A 193 -19.14 -20.78 -1.79
N LEU A 194 -18.10 -20.82 -2.62
CA LEU A 194 -18.07 -21.53 -3.89
C LEU A 194 -16.82 -22.41 -3.96
N CYS A 195 -16.98 -23.70 -4.26
CA CYS A 195 -15.85 -24.57 -4.52
C CYS A 195 -15.26 -24.31 -5.91
N ARG A 196 -14.00 -24.66 -6.11
CA ARG A 196 -13.30 -24.52 -7.39
C ARG A 196 -14.08 -24.97 -8.63
N PRO A 197 -14.64 -26.20 -8.68
CA PRO A 197 -15.33 -26.65 -9.89
C PRO A 197 -16.60 -25.84 -10.17
N CYS A 198 -17.30 -25.38 -9.13
CA CYS A 198 -18.47 -24.53 -9.29
C CYS A 198 -18.08 -23.11 -9.72
N MET A 199 -16.98 -22.56 -9.20
CA MET A 199 -16.47 -21.25 -9.61
C MET A 199 -16.12 -21.23 -11.10
N ILE A 200 -15.42 -22.26 -11.59
CA ILE A 200 -15.06 -22.39 -13.02
C ILE A 200 -16.32 -22.49 -13.89
N LYS A 201 -17.29 -23.32 -13.51
CA LYS A 201 -18.56 -23.46 -14.24
C LYS A 201 -19.35 -22.14 -14.32
N GLU A 202 -19.35 -21.35 -13.25
CA GLU A 202 -20.03 -20.04 -13.24
C GLU A 202 -19.31 -19.03 -14.13
N TYR A 203 -17.97 -19.05 -14.21
CA TYR A 203 -17.24 -18.22 -15.16
C TYR A 203 -17.51 -18.60 -16.63
N GLU A 204 -17.76 -19.87 -16.93
CA GLU A 204 -18.03 -20.33 -18.30
C GLU A 204 -19.48 -20.12 -18.74
N LYS A 205 -20.45 -20.34 -17.84
CA LYS A 205 -21.87 -20.43 -18.18
C LYS A 205 -22.76 -19.35 -17.56
N GLU A 206 -22.23 -18.54 -16.64
CA GLU A 206 -22.95 -17.46 -15.93
C GLU A 206 -24.35 -17.87 -15.44
N THR A 207 -24.44 -18.99 -14.70
CA THR A 207 -25.74 -19.56 -14.34
C THR A 207 -26.42 -18.82 -13.19
N LYS A 208 -25.71 -18.58 -12.08
CA LYS A 208 -26.27 -17.98 -10.85
C LYS A 208 -25.66 -16.62 -10.54
N PHE A 209 -24.41 -16.39 -10.91
CA PHE A 209 -23.70 -15.15 -10.63
C PHE A 209 -23.24 -14.51 -11.93
N LYS A 210 -23.34 -13.18 -11.99
CA LYS A 210 -22.77 -12.42 -13.11
C LYS A 210 -21.26 -12.35 -12.98
N GLN A 211 -20.53 -12.21 -14.10
CA GLN A 211 -19.08 -12.10 -14.09
C GLN A 211 -18.55 -11.01 -13.14
N ARG A 212 -19.21 -9.84 -13.10
CA ARG A 212 -18.88 -8.73 -12.18
C ARG A 212 -19.01 -9.08 -10.70
N GLU A 213 -19.89 -10.01 -10.36
CA GLU A 213 -20.06 -10.50 -8.99
C GLU A 213 -18.98 -11.52 -8.66
N LEU A 214 -18.64 -12.39 -9.61
CA LEU A 214 -17.57 -13.39 -9.48
C LEU A 214 -16.20 -12.73 -9.20
N GLU A 215 -15.92 -11.59 -9.83
CA GLU A 215 -14.70 -10.79 -9.57
C GLU A 215 -14.57 -10.30 -8.12
N GLN A 216 -15.69 -10.18 -7.38
CA GLN A 216 -15.68 -9.75 -5.98
C GLN A 216 -15.42 -10.91 -5.00
N PHE A 217 -15.41 -12.16 -5.48
CA PHE A 217 -15.08 -13.28 -4.63
C PHE A 217 -13.58 -13.31 -4.35
N HIS A 218 -13.24 -13.64 -3.10
CA HIS A 218 -11.86 -13.80 -2.68
C HIS A 218 -11.56 -15.27 -2.42
N LYS A 219 -10.34 -15.68 -2.76
CA LYS A 219 -9.85 -17.04 -2.53
C LYS A 219 -9.51 -17.21 -1.05
N ILE A 220 -9.95 -18.32 -0.47
CA ILE A 220 -9.80 -18.67 0.95
C ILE A 220 -9.43 -20.14 1.10
N ARG A 221 -8.67 -20.44 2.15
CA ARG A 221 -8.22 -21.78 2.52
C ARG A 221 -8.38 -21.96 4.02
N ASP A 222 -8.71 -23.17 4.44
CA ASP A 222 -8.76 -23.55 5.84
C ASP A 222 -7.36 -23.84 6.41
N CYS A 223 -7.22 -23.75 7.73
CA CYS A 223 -5.95 -23.97 8.41
C CYS A 223 -5.54 -25.45 8.52
N SER A 224 -6.37 -26.38 8.03
CA SER A 224 -6.23 -27.84 8.22
C SER A 224 -4.90 -28.40 7.71
N ILE A 225 -4.33 -27.80 6.66
CA ILE A 225 -3.02 -28.20 6.09
C ILE A 225 -1.86 -27.82 7.02
N MET A 226 -2.02 -26.78 7.83
CA MET A 226 -0.96 -26.24 8.68
C MET A 226 -1.01 -26.79 10.10
N HIS A 227 -2.21 -26.89 10.67
CA HIS A 227 -2.44 -27.38 12.03
C HIS A 227 -3.86 -27.91 12.22
N GLN A 228 -4.00 -28.73 13.24
CA GLN A 228 -5.28 -29.28 13.69
C GLN A 228 -5.67 -28.67 15.03
N HIS A 229 -6.97 -28.71 15.32
CA HIS A 229 -7.56 -28.15 16.52
C HIS A 229 -8.14 -29.22 17.47
N GLU A 230 -8.33 -30.46 17.00
CA GLU A 230 -8.95 -31.55 17.78
C GLU A 230 -10.16 -31.09 18.61
N THR A 231 -11.00 -30.23 18.03
CA THR A 231 -12.19 -29.59 18.66
C THR A 231 -11.92 -28.50 19.71
N THR A 232 -10.68 -28.34 20.14
CA THR A 232 -10.24 -27.27 21.05
C THR A 232 -9.73 -26.03 20.30
N THR A 233 -9.48 -24.95 21.03
CA THR A 233 -8.83 -23.73 20.46
C THR A 233 -7.31 -23.89 20.32
N ALA A 234 -6.73 -24.93 20.90
CA ALA A 234 -5.30 -25.21 20.81
C ALA A 234 -4.91 -25.62 19.39
N LYS A 235 -3.67 -25.34 19.00
CA LYS A 235 -3.13 -25.64 17.67
C LYS A 235 -2.10 -26.74 17.78
N ILE A 236 -2.37 -27.87 17.14
CA ILE A 236 -1.42 -28.97 16.95
C ILE A 236 -0.82 -28.81 15.57
N TRP A 237 0.43 -28.37 15.52
CA TRP A 237 1.11 -28.07 14.26
C TRP A 237 1.42 -29.36 13.48
N LEU A 238 0.80 -29.51 12.30
CA LEU A 238 1.19 -30.53 11.33
C LEU A 238 2.45 -30.12 10.58
N MET A 239 2.60 -28.80 10.36
CA MET A 239 3.75 -28.18 9.74
C MET A 239 4.45 -27.27 10.73
N HIS A 240 5.79 -27.33 10.78
CA HIS A 240 6.57 -26.42 11.61
C HIS A 240 6.26 -24.94 11.28
N PRO A 241 6.02 -24.05 12.27
CA PRO A 241 5.56 -22.68 12.05
C PRO A 241 6.43 -21.87 11.08
N ARG A 242 7.75 -22.06 11.10
CA ARG A 242 8.68 -21.39 10.16
C ARG A 242 8.42 -21.79 8.70
N ARG A 243 8.17 -23.08 8.44
CA ARG A 243 7.85 -23.58 7.10
C ARG A 243 6.50 -23.05 6.63
N ALA A 244 5.54 -22.97 7.53
CA ALA A 244 4.23 -22.36 7.32
C ALA A 244 4.35 -20.89 6.86
N VAL A 245 5.16 -20.09 7.54
CA VAL A 245 5.42 -18.69 7.16
C VAL A 245 6.12 -18.61 5.79
N GLN A 246 7.13 -19.43 5.56
CA GLN A 246 7.81 -19.48 4.26
C GLN A 246 6.88 -19.87 3.11
N TRP A 247 5.97 -20.81 3.35
CA TRP A 247 4.97 -21.22 2.37
C TRP A 247 4.03 -20.05 2.02
N ILE A 248 3.49 -19.35 3.02
CA ILE A 248 2.65 -18.17 2.82
C ILE A 248 3.40 -17.06 2.06
N HIS A 249 4.68 -16.84 2.38
CA HIS A 249 5.51 -15.86 1.67
C HIS A 249 5.72 -16.23 0.20
N LYS A 250 6.03 -17.50 -0.09
CA LYS A 250 6.20 -17.99 -1.47
C LYS A 250 4.88 -17.89 -2.25
N GLU A 251 3.76 -18.19 -1.62
CA GLU A 251 2.45 -18.08 -2.26
C GLU A 251 2.08 -16.61 -2.57
N ALA A 252 2.26 -15.71 -1.61
CA ALA A 252 2.07 -14.27 -1.83
C ALA A 252 3.00 -13.73 -2.91
N TYR A 253 4.24 -14.22 -2.95
CA TYR A 253 5.17 -13.90 -4.01
C TYR A 253 4.65 -14.33 -5.38
N LEU A 254 4.26 -15.60 -5.54
CA LEU A 254 3.78 -16.11 -6.83
C LEU A 254 2.48 -15.42 -7.29
N SER A 255 1.59 -15.05 -6.35
CA SER A 255 0.37 -14.31 -6.69
C SER A 255 0.62 -12.92 -7.30
N SER A 256 1.81 -12.33 -7.18
CA SER A 256 2.12 -11.05 -7.84
C SER A 256 2.37 -11.22 -9.35
N TYR A 257 2.61 -12.46 -9.80
CA TYR A 257 2.91 -12.81 -11.19
C TYR A 257 1.70 -13.35 -11.93
N PHE A 258 0.87 -14.14 -11.25
CA PHE A 258 -0.37 -14.66 -11.82
C PHE A 258 -1.49 -13.65 -11.56
N ASN A 259 -1.91 -12.94 -12.61
CA ASN A 259 -3.18 -12.23 -12.60
C ASN A 259 -4.30 -13.27 -12.80
N GLU A 260 -4.76 -13.89 -11.71
CA GLU A 260 -6.05 -14.61 -11.68
C GLU A 260 -7.17 -13.63 -11.33
#